data_AF-A0A7J7NWM9-F1
#
_entry.id   AF-A0A7J7NWM9-F1
#
_cell.length_a   1.000
_cell.length_b   1.000
_cell.length_c   1.000
_cell.angle_alpha   90.00
_cell.angle_beta   90.00
_cell.angle_gamma   90.00
#
_symmetry.space_group_name_H-M   'P 1'
#
loop_
_entity.id
_entity.type
_entity.pdbx_description
1 polymer ?
#
loop_
_entity_poly.entity_id
_entity_poly.type
_entity_poly.pdbx_seq_one_letter_code
_entity_poly.pdbx_strand_id
1 'polypeptide(L)'
;MIDPIATMSTLVVEIFDRHLGDMNFKFGGTIIQLKPIHVYLILGLRVSSIANEFLFVNPEHMTNFRMRQFPKKKNTYGLKEINDTLKQAKLERHHEDVLRLNLLKIILSFLLPNNGRNVGVKYFDLVDNLVQFNRFPWGEQVYKFLWSQILEFADYRSAAGKKSDKALSLYRSTWVLMIWTFLSIPSPKFPRIEESIHLFPKLQG
;
A
#
# COMPACT_ATOMS: atom_id res chain seq x y z
N MET A 1 -25.24 21.10 1.97
CA MET A 1 -24.97 19.69 2.31
C MET A 1 -23.99 19.18 1.27
N ILE A 2 -22.71 19.00 1.63
CA ILE A 2 -21.69 18.62 0.65
C ILE A 2 -21.82 17.10 0.42
N ASP A 3 -22.03 16.70 -0.83
CA ASP A 3 -22.09 15.29 -1.21
C ASP A 3 -20.71 14.64 -1.02
N PRO A 4 -20.57 13.63 -0.15
CA PRO A 4 -19.29 12.95 0.09
C PRO A 4 -18.70 12.35 -1.19
N ILE A 5 -19.55 11.91 -2.13
CA ILE A 5 -19.14 11.31 -3.39
C ILE A 5 -18.61 12.38 -4.34
N ALA A 6 -19.30 13.53 -4.44
CA ALA A 6 -18.81 14.69 -5.20
C ALA A 6 -17.53 15.30 -4.59
N THR A 7 -17.33 15.18 -3.28
CA THR A 7 -16.11 15.60 -2.58
C THR A 7 -14.94 14.67 -2.88
N MET A 8 -15.20 13.37 -3.06
CA MET A 8 -14.19 12.39 -3.46
C MET A 8 -13.75 12.55 -4.92
N SER A 9 -14.66 12.88 -5.84
CA SER A 9 -14.31 13.19 -7.24
C SER A 9 -13.65 14.56 -7.39
N THR A 10 -13.99 15.50 -6.50
CA THR A 10 -13.35 16.82 -6.36
C THR A 10 -12.30 16.81 -5.25
N LEU A 11 -11.56 15.71 -5.09
CA LEU A 11 -10.26 15.73 -4.43
C LEU A 11 -9.33 16.57 -5.33
N VAL A 12 -9.52 17.88 -5.28
CA VAL A 12 -8.52 18.87 -5.68
C VAL A 12 -7.45 18.72 -4.63
N VAL A 13 -6.57 17.74 -4.87
CA VAL A 13 -5.35 17.59 -4.12
C VAL A 13 -4.48 18.78 -4.51
N GLU A 14 -4.67 19.91 -3.83
CA GLU A 14 -3.56 20.86 -3.67
C GLU A 14 -2.54 20.16 -2.77
N ILE A 15 -1.75 19.28 -3.38
CA ILE A 15 -0.48 18.84 -2.82
C ILE A 15 0.35 20.11 -2.79
N PHE A 16 0.56 20.66 -1.60
CA PHE A 16 1.39 21.85 -1.47
C PHE A 16 2.79 21.49 -1.93
N ASP A 17 3.13 21.97 -3.12
CA ASP A 17 4.48 21.92 -3.64
C ASP A 17 5.34 22.84 -2.77
N ARG A 18 6.01 22.23 -1.81
CA ARG A 18 7.21 22.73 -1.14
C ARG A 18 7.78 21.56 -0.36
N HIS A 19 8.95 21.14 -0.82
CA HIS A 19 9.87 20.22 -0.15
C HIS A 19 9.66 20.17 1.37
N LEU A 20 9.28 19.00 1.92
CA LEU A 20 9.59 18.46 3.26
C LEU A 20 8.53 17.42 3.72
N GLY A 21 8.88 16.13 3.58
CA GLY A 21 8.53 15.07 4.55
C GLY A 21 7.10 14.51 4.64
N ASP A 22 6.04 15.30 4.46
CA ASP A 22 4.72 14.97 5.03
C ASP A 22 3.54 14.97 4.03
N MET A 23 2.63 13.99 4.15
CA MET A 23 1.36 13.90 3.42
C MET A 23 0.30 14.89 3.93
N ASN A 24 0.41 16.15 3.56
CA ASN A 24 -0.56 17.18 3.93
C ASN A 24 -1.62 17.40 2.85
N PHE A 25 -2.89 17.45 3.26
CA PHE A 25 -4.05 17.68 2.40
C PHE A 25 -4.87 18.86 2.93
N LYS A 26 -5.33 19.75 2.06
CA LYS A 26 -6.17 20.89 2.45
C LYS A 26 -7.63 20.66 2.11
N PHE A 27 -8.49 20.73 3.12
CA PHE A 27 -9.94 20.60 3.02
C PHE A 27 -10.63 21.81 3.64
N GLY A 28 -11.38 22.57 2.85
CA GLY A 28 -12.16 23.72 3.38
C GLY A 28 -11.32 24.74 4.17
N GLY A 29 -10.04 24.93 3.81
CA GLY A 29 -9.10 25.81 4.52
C GLY A 29 -8.34 25.16 5.68
N THR A 30 -8.70 23.93 6.09
CA THR A 30 -7.99 23.16 7.12
C THR A 30 -6.95 22.25 6.48
N ILE A 31 -5.76 22.15 7.07
CA ILE A 31 -4.73 21.20 6.65
C ILE A 31 -4.84 19.96 7.54
N ILE A 32 -4.95 18.79 6.92
CA ILE A 32 -5.02 17.48 7.57
C ILE A 32 -3.89 16.61 7.02
N GLN A 33 -3.15 15.96 7.92
CA GLN A 33 -2.00 15.13 7.56
C GLN A 33 -2.36 13.65 7.58
N LEU A 34 -2.01 12.89 6.54
CA LEU A 34 -2.01 11.42 6.58
C LEU A 34 -0.69 10.93 7.18
N LYS A 35 -0.74 10.35 8.37
CA LYS A 35 0.43 9.81 9.10
C LYS A 35 0.49 8.28 8.99
N PRO A 36 1.67 7.67 9.18
CA PRO A 36 1.80 6.21 9.23
C PRO A 36 0.84 5.55 10.24
N ILE A 37 0.62 6.18 11.40
CA ILE A 37 -0.31 5.69 12.43
C ILE A 37 -1.75 5.53 11.90
N HIS A 38 -2.20 6.33 10.93
CA HIS A 38 -3.52 6.16 10.34
C HIS A 38 -3.62 4.86 9.54
N VAL A 39 -2.53 4.43 8.89
CA VAL A 39 -2.47 3.13 8.21
C VAL A 39 -2.56 1.99 9.22
N TYR A 40 -1.88 2.11 10.36
CA TYR A 40 -2.03 1.16 11.46
C TYR A 40 -3.47 1.09 11.95
N LEU A 41 -4.12 2.23 12.21
CA LEU A 41 -5.49 2.27 12.72
C LEU A 41 -6.50 1.69 11.72
N ILE A 42 -6.29 1.89 10.42
CA ILE A 42 -7.20 1.43 9.37
C ILE A 42 -7.01 -0.07 9.06
N LEU A 43 -5.76 -0.54 9.01
CA LEU A 43 -5.45 -1.90 8.54
C LEU A 43 -5.04 -2.86 9.66
N GLY A 44 -4.77 -2.37 10.88
CA GLY A 44 -4.19 -3.16 11.97
C GLY A 44 -2.76 -3.63 11.69
N LEU A 45 -2.09 -3.08 10.68
CA LEU A 45 -0.77 -3.52 10.25
C LEU A 45 0.34 -2.74 10.94
N ARG A 46 1.39 -3.43 11.36
CA ARG A 46 2.55 -2.85 12.06
C ARG A 46 3.15 -1.70 11.25
N VAL A 47 3.35 -0.58 11.95
CA VAL A 47 4.05 0.61 11.46
C VAL A 47 5.30 0.77 12.31
N SER A 48 6.46 0.57 11.69
CA SER A 48 7.79 0.76 12.29
C SER A 48 8.82 0.89 11.19
N SER A 49 10.04 1.32 11.51
CA SER A 49 11.15 1.32 10.55
C SER A 49 11.33 -0.06 9.92
N ILE A 50 11.42 -0.10 8.58
CA ILE A 50 11.81 -1.31 7.86
C ILE A 50 13.29 -1.55 8.13
N ALA A 51 13.61 -2.62 8.85
CA ALA A 51 14.99 -3.00 9.13
C ALA A 51 15.77 -3.27 7.84
N ASN A 52 17.08 -2.98 7.85
CA ASN A 52 17.96 -3.15 6.68
C ASN A 52 17.96 -4.58 6.13
N GLU A 53 17.77 -5.58 7.00
CA GLU A 53 17.61 -7.00 6.62
C GLU A 53 16.49 -7.24 5.59
N PHE A 54 15.48 -6.37 5.56
CA PHE A 54 14.38 -6.45 4.57
C PHE A 54 14.59 -5.57 3.33
N LEU A 55 15.57 -4.65 3.37
CA LEU A 55 15.86 -3.73 2.27
C LEU A 55 16.91 -4.32 1.32
N PHE A 56 17.88 -5.05 1.85
CA PHE A 56 18.98 -5.63 1.09
C PHE A 56 18.73 -7.12 0.82
N VAL A 57 17.85 -7.40 -0.13
CA VAL A 57 17.67 -8.77 -0.65
C VAL A 57 18.55 -8.94 -1.88
N ASN A 58 19.42 -9.95 -1.88
CA ASN A 58 20.20 -10.32 -3.06
C ASN A 58 19.23 -10.83 -4.14
N PRO A 59 19.08 -10.13 -5.28
CA PRO A 59 18.11 -10.51 -6.31
C PRO A 59 18.43 -11.86 -6.99
N GLU A 60 19.69 -12.29 -6.91
CA GLU A 60 20.14 -13.58 -7.43
C GLU A 60 19.82 -14.75 -6.50
N HIS A 61 19.55 -14.48 -5.22
CA HIS A 61 19.11 -15.50 -4.29
C HIS A 61 17.71 -16.00 -4.69
N MET A 62 17.56 -17.32 -4.79
CA MET A 62 16.28 -17.96 -5.02
C MET A 62 15.99 -18.91 -3.88
N THR A 63 14.92 -18.63 -3.14
CA THR A 63 14.36 -19.58 -2.17
C THR A 63 13.93 -20.87 -2.83
N ASN A 64 13.85 -21.95 -2.05
CA ASN A 64 13.34 -23.23 -2.52
C ASN A 64 11.94 -23.11 -3.11
N PHE A 65 11.08 -22.30 -2.47
CA PHE A 65 9.77 -21.94 -3.00
C PHE A 65 9.85 -21.27 -4.38
N ARG A 66 10.68 -20.22 -4.53
CA ARG A 66 10.84 -19.51 -5.80
C ARG A 66 11.40 -20.41 -6.89
N MET A 67 12.39 -21.25 -6.59
CA MET A 67 12.97 -22.19 -7.56
C MET A 67 11.94 -23.18 -8.11
N ARG A 68 11.06 -23.72 -7.25
CA ARG A 68 10.02 -24.65 -7.66
C ARG A 68 8.92 -23.98 -8.48
N GLN A 69 8.38 -22.88 -7.96
CA GLN A 69 7.17 -22.26 -8.50
C GLN A 69 7.45 -21.25 -9.64
N PHE A 70 8.66 -20.71 -9.68
CA PHE A 70 9.08 -19.66 -10.62
C PHE A 70 10.52 -19.89 -11.13
N PRO A 71 10.80 -21.00 -11.84
CA PRO A 71 12.16 -21.40 -12.23
C PRO A 71 12.84 -20.41 -13.20
N LYS A 72 12.06 -19.59 -13.91
CA LYS A 72 12.60 -18.51 -14.74
C LYS A 72 13.06 -17.36 -13.85
N LYS A 73 14.36 -17.06 -13.85
CA LYS A 73 14.96 -15.92 -13.14
C LYS A 73 14.41 -14.59 -13.67
N LYS A 74 13.30 -14.13 -13.09
CA LYS A 74 12.77 -12.79 -13.28
C LYS A 74 12.90 -12.02 -11.97
N ASN A 75 13.21 -10.73 -12.07
CA ASN A 75 13.30 -9.84 -10.91
C ASN A 75 11.94 -9.45 -10.34
N THR A 76 10.87 -9.71 -11.10
CA THR A 76 9.53 -9.33 -10.70
C THR A 76 8.47 -10.23 -11.38
N TYR A 77 7.35 -10.52 -10.71
CA TYR A 77 6.22 -11.30 -11.29
C TYR A 77 4.87 -10.60 -11.15
N GLY A 78 4.03 -10.69 -12.18
CA GLY A 78 2.71 -10.08 -12.19
C GLY A 78 1.62 -10.90 -11.48
N LEU A 79 0.48 -10.26 -11.20
CA LEU A 79 -0.68 -10.92 -10.58
C LEU A 79 -1.22 -12.10 -11.42
N LYS A 80 -1.15 -12.00 -12.76
CA LYS A 80 -1.55 -13.08 -13.66
C LYS A 80 -0.66 -14.31 -13.44
N GLU A 81 0.66 -14.12 -13.45
CA GLU A 81 1.63 -15.21 -13.23
C GLU A 81 1.40 -15.86 -11.88
N ILE A 82 1.19 -15.09 -10.81
CA ILE A 82 0.89 -15.63 -9.48
C ILE A 82 -0.43 -16.41 -9.45
N ASN A 83 -1.49 -15.92 -10.10
CA ASN A 83 -2.77 -16.63 -10.16
C ASN A 83 -2.68 -17.94 -10.96
N ASP A 84 -1.92 -17.95 -12.06
CA ASP A 84 -1.72 -19.13 -12.89
C ASP A 84 -0.91 -20.19 -12.12
N THR A 85 0.19 -19.79 -11.47
CA THR A 85 0.97 -20.67 -10.59
C THR A 85 0.15 -21.18 -9.40
N LEU A 86 -0.68 -20.34 -8.79
CA LEU A 86 -1.58 -20.74 -7.69
C LEU A 86 -2.59 -21.80 -8.12
N LYS A 87 -3.13 -21.71 -9.35
CA LYS A 87 -4.02 -22.75 -9.89
C LYS A 87 -3.27 -24.07 -10.02
N GLN A 88 -2.04 -24.04 -10.55
CA GLN A 88 -1.23 -25.24 -10.71
C GLN A 88 -0.86 -25.88 -9.36
N ALA A 89 -0.37 -25.09 -8.40
CA ALA A 89 0.00 -25.58 -7.08
C ALA A 89 -1.19 -26.21 -6.31
N LYS A 90 -2.42 -25.73 -6.55
CA LYS A 90 -3.64 -26.34 -6.01
C LYS A 90 -3.93 -27.70 -6.62
N LEU A 91 -3.72 -27.87 -7.92
CA LEU A 91 -3.90 -29.16 -8.61
C LEU A 91 -2.87 -30.18 -8.12
N GLU A 92 -1.64 -29.74 -7.91
CA GLU A 92 -0.52 -30.57 -7.43
C GLU A 92 -0.54 -30.82 -5.91
N ARG A 93 -1.51 -30.24 -5.18
CA ARG A 93 -1.68 -30.36 -3.72
C ARG A 93 -0.46 -29.92 -2.90
N HIS A 94 0.29 -28.93 -3.39
CA HIS A 94 1.39 -28.31 -2.64
C HIS A 94 0.86 -27.29 -1.62
N HIS A 95 0.30 -27.78 -0.51
CA HIS A 95 -0.41 -26.95 0.48
C HIS A 95 0.39 -25.73 0.99
N GLU A 96 1.68 -25.91 1.27
CA GLU A 96 2.50 -24.78 1.72
C GLU A 96 2.76 -23.76 0.61
N ASP A 97 3.04 -24.21 -0.62
CA ASP A 97 3.27 -23.30 -1.75
C ASP A 97 1.98 -22.55 -2.10
N VAL A 98 0.82 -23.19 -1.93
CA VAL A 98 -0.50 -22.53 -2.03
C VAL A 98 -0.64 -21.41 -1.00
N LEU A 99 -0.20 -21.62 0.26
CA LEU A 99 -0.20 -20.57 1.28
C LEU A 99 0.70 -19.40 0.88
N ARG A 100 1.95 -19.68 0.50
CA ARG A 100 2.93 -18.66 0.07
C ARG A 100 2.42 -17.85 -1.13
N LEU A 101 1.82 -18.52 -2.12
CA LEU A 101 1.22 -17.88 -3.30
C LEU A 101 -0.01 -17.03 -2.94
N ASN A 102 -0.84 -17.45 -1.98
CA ASN A 102 -1.94 -16.62 -1.49
C ASN A 102 -1.42 -15.36 -0.77
N LEU A 103 -0.33 -15.46 0.00
CA LEU A 103 0.30 -14.30 0.63
C LEU A 103 0.84 -13.32 -0.41
N LEU A 104 1.53 -13.80 -1.46
CA LEU A 104 1.97 -12.97 -2.59
C LEU A 104 0.79 -12.29 -3.28
N LYS A 105 -0.31 -13.01 -3.46
CA LYS A 105 -1.54 -12.47 -4.03
C LYS A 105 -2.08 -11.34 -3.15
N ILE A 106 -2.17 -11.52 -1.83
CA ILE A 106 -2.61 -10.46 -0.89
C ILE A 106 -1.72 -9.23 -1.00
N ILE A 107 -0.39 -9.42 -1.04
CA ILE A 107 0.55 -8.31 -1.23
C ILE A 107 0.23 -7.56 -2.52
N LEU A 108 0.07 -8.25 -3.64
CA LEU A 108 -0.16 -7.62 -4.94
C LEU A 108 -1.55 -7.06 -5.16
N SER A 109 -2.59 -7.65 -4.59
CA SER A 109 -3.97 -7.25 -4.87
C SER A 109 -4.50 -6.26 -3.84
N PHE A 110 -3.97 -6.26 -2.62
CA PHE A 110 -4.52 -5.53 -1.48
C PHE A 110 -3.52 -4.56 -0.86
N LEU A 111 -2.33 -5.01 -0.46
CA LEU A 111 -1.38 -4.15 0.24
C LEU A 111 -0.69 -3.16 -0.69
N LEU A 112 -0.18 -3.66 -1.82
CA LEU A 112 0.58 -2.93 -2.82
C LEU A 112 0.00 -3.10 -4.24
N PRO A 113 -1.31 -2.87 -4.45
CA PRO A 113 -1.95 -2.92 -5.75
C PRO A 113 -1.34 -1.88 -6.68
N ASN A 114 -0.42 -2.37 -7.50
CA ASN A 114 0.10 -1.62 -8.61
C ASN A 114 -0.64 -2.00 -9.89
N ASN A 115 -0.75 -1.05 -10.81
CA ASN A 115 -1.53 -1.12 -12.03
C ASN A 115 -0.89 -2.02 -13.09
N GLY A 116 -0.72 -3.30 -12.77
CA GLY A 116 0.00 -4.26 -13.59
C GLY A 116 1.52 -4.26 -13.38
N ARG A 117 2.06 -3.55 -12.37
CA ARG A 117 3.47 -3.76 -11.99
C ARG A 117 3.62 -5.02 -11.14
N ASN A 118 4.82 -5.57 -11.24
CA ASN A 118 5.19 -6.88 -10.77
C ASN A 118 5.66 -6.82 -9.30
N VAL A 119 5.48 -7.92 -8.55
CA VAL A 119 5.98 -8.05 -7.17
C VAL A 119 7.47 -8.33 -7.21
N GLY A 120 8.27 -7.54 -6.49
CA GLY A 120 9.71 -7.70 -6.42
C GLY A 120 10.12 -8.98 -5.68
N VAL A 121 11.28 -9.52 -6.05
CA VAL A 121 11.87 -10.73 -5.45
C VAL A 121 11.91 -10.73 -3.92
N LYS A 122 12.12 -9.57 -3.29
CA LYS A 122 12.16 -9.45 -1.83
C LYS A 122 10.92 -9.99 -1.12
N TYR A 123 9.75 -9.94 -1.77
CA TYR A 123 8.51 -10.43 -1.20
C TYR A 123 8.38 -11.95 -1.31
N PHE A 124 9.08 -12.59 -2.26
CA PHE A 124 9.15 -14.05 -2.36
C PHE A 124 9.90 -14.64 -1.17
N ASP A 125 11.00 -14.01 -0.78
CA ASP A 125 11.80 -14.44 0.35
C ASP A 125 11.03 -14.25 1.67
N LEU A 126 10.29 -13.14 1.77
CA LEU A 126 9.40 -12.89 2.90
C LEU A 126 8.32 -13.97 3.02
N VAL A 127 7.62 -14.35 1.94
CA VAL A 127 6.58 -15.39 2.06
C VAL A 127 7.15 -16.78 2.33
N ASP A 128 8.42 -17.04 1.98
CA ASP A 128 9.07 -18.30 2.33
C ASP A 128 9.43 -18.36 3.83
N ASN A 129 9.74 -17.22 4.44
CA ASN A 129 9.98 -17.08 5.87
C ASN A 129 8.80 -16.38 6.59
N LEU A 130 7.78 -17.16 6.96
CA LEU A 130 6.56 -16.64 7.61
C LEU A 130 6.83 -15.88 8.94
N VAL A 131 7.91 -16.20 9.65
CA VAL A 131 8.30 -15.45 10.86
C VAL A 131 8.71 -14.03 10.50
N GLN A 132 9.52 -13.87 9.45
CA GLN A 132 9.89 -12.57 8.92
C GLN A 132 8.70 -11.86 8.28
N PHE A 133 7.85 -12.56 7.54
CA PHE A 133 6.61 -12.02 6.99
C PHE A 133 5.74 -11.35 8.06
N ASN A 134 5.55 -12.01 9.20
CA ASN A 134 4.71 -11.50 10.30
C ASN A 134 5.38 -10.34 11.07
N ARG A 135 6.71 -10.28 11.06
CA ARG A 135 7.46 -9.18 11.70
C ARG A 135 7.61 -7.96 10.79
N PHE A 136 7.50 -8.15 9.49
CA PHE A 136 7.65 -7.10 8.50
C PHE A 136 6.62 -5.97 8.74
N PRO A 137 7.03 -4.69 8.74
CA PRO A 137 6.13 -3.58 9.01
C PRO A 137 5.29 -3.24 7.77
N TRP A 138 4.29 -4.08 7.49
CA TRP A 138 3.42 -3.93 6.33
C TRP A 138 2.72 -2.58 6.30
N GLY A 139 2.35 -2.01 7.45
CA GLY A 139 1.72 -0.69 7.53
C GLY A 139 2.65 0.41 7.04
N GLU A 140 3.94 0.35 7.40
CA GLU A 140 4.97 1.28 6.91
C GLU A 140 5.15 1.15 5.39
N GLN A 141 5.19 -0.09 4.89
CA GLN A 141 5.36 -0.34 3.46
C GLN A 141 4.15 0.13 2.63
N VAL A 142 2.93 -0.03 3.16
CA VAL A 142 1.70 0.51 2.57
C VAL A 142 1.73 2.04 2.60
N TYR A 143 2.12 2.67 3.71
CA TYR A 143 2.25 4.12 3.81
C TYR A 143 3.21 4.68 2.76
N LYS A 144 4.43 4.12 2.66
CA LYS A 144 5.42 4.51 1.65
C LYS A 144 4.91 4.31 0.22
N PHE A 145 4.16 3.22 -0.01
CA PHE A 145 3.55 2.98 -1.30
C PHE A 145 2.52 4.07 -1.64
N LEU A 146 1.59 4.35 -0.74
CA LEU A 146 0.62 5.45 -0.90
C LEU A 146 1.32 6.78 -1.18
N TRP A 147 2.42 7.07 -0.47
CA TRP A 147 3.21 8.28 -0.69
C TRP A 147 3.75 8.36 -2.12
N SER A 148 4.40 7.30 -2.57
CA SER A 148 4.95 7.25 -3.92
C SER A 148 3.87 7.45 -4.99
N GLN A 149 2.67 6.93 -4.78
CA GLN A 149 1.56 7.09 -5.74
C GLN A 149 1.01 8.51 -5.77
N ILE A 150 0.94 9.16 -4.61
CA ILE A 150 0.51 10.57 -4.51
C ILE A 150 1.57 11.49 -5.14
N LEU A 151 2.85 11.22 -4.92
CA LEU A 151 3.95 11.97 -5.56
C LEU A 151 3.98 11.77 -7.08
N GLU A 152 3.88 10.53 -7.56
CA GLU A 152 3.78 10.24 -9.01
C GLU A 152 2.58 11.00 -9.64
N PHE A 153 1.46 11.12 -8.91
CA PHE A 153 0.29 11.90 -9.35
C PHE A 153 0.56 13.42 -9.35
N ALA A 154 1.23 13.94 -8.32
CA ALA A 154 1.61 15.35 -8.21
C ALA A 154 2.50 15.77 -9.38
N ASP A 155 3.57 15.00 -9.62
CA ASP A 155 4.55 15.23 -10.67
C ASP A 155 3.88 15.19 -12.05
N TYR A 156 2.99 14.22 -12.28
CA TYR A 156 2.24 14.14 -13.54
C TYR A 156 1.37 15.39 -13.78
N ARG A 157 0.65 15.86 -12.76
CA ARG A 157 -0.18 17.07 -12.85
C ARG A 157 0.65 18.32 -13.12
N SER A 158 1.81 18.44 -12.49
CA SER A 158 2.74 19.55 -12.69
C SER A 158 3.35 19.53 -14.11
N ALA A 159 3.66 18.34 -14.64
CA ALA A 159 4.29 18.18 -15.95
C ALA A 159 3.31 18.24 -17.13
N ALA A 160 2.07 17.74 -16.99
CA ALA A 160 1.13 17.59 -18.11
C ALA A 160 0.48 18.92 -18.56
N GLY A 161 0.60 19.99 -17.79
CA GLY A 161 -0.25 21.18 -17.95
C GLY A 161 -1.74 20.83 -17.80
N LYS A 162 -2.60 21.85 -17.70
CA LYS A 162 -4.05 21.69 -17.47
C LYS A 162 -4.84 20.95 -18.59
N LYS A 163 -4.18 20.27 -19.55
CA LYS A 163 -4.77 19.78 -20.81
C LYS A 163 -4.94 18.27 -20.94
N SER A 164 -4.47 17.43 -20.01
CA SER A 164 -4.73 15.99 -20.11
C SER A 164 -6.01 15.60 -19.36
N ASP A 165 -7.10 15.40 -20.09
CA ASP A 165 -8.37 14.81 -19.62
C ASP A 165 -8.28 13.30 -19.32
N LYS A 166 -7.06 12.72 -19.25
CA LYS A 166 -6.91 11.35 -18.77
C LYS A 166 -7.25 11.34 -17.28
N ALA A 167 -8.38 10.73 -16.95
CA ALA A 167 -8.75 10.39 -15.58
C ALA A 167 -7.61 9.57 -14.95
N LEU A 168 -6.72 10.24 -14.20
CA LEU A 168 -5.72 9.57 -13.39
C LEU A 168 -6.44 8.92 -12.21
N SER A 169 -6.50 7.60 -12.18
CA SER A 169 -6.95 6.88 -11.00
C SER A 169 -5.77 6.71 -10.05
N LEU A 170 -5.88 7.18 -8.81
CA LEU A 170 -5.08 6.62 -7.72
C LEU A 170 -5.39 5.11 -7.67
N TYR A 171 -4.36 4.27 -7.81
CA TYR A 171 -4.56 2.82 -7.90
C TYR A 171 -5.07 2.23 -6.58
N ARG A 172 -5.53 0.97 -6.64
CA ARG A 172 -6.45 0.30 -5.70
C ARG A 172 -6.04 0.21 -4.22
N SER A 173 -4.98 0.90 -3.77
CA SER A 173 -4.73 1.20 -2.34
C SER A 173 -5.54 2.41 -1.87
N THR A 174 -6.36 2.98 -2.74
CA THR A 174 -7.28 4.07 -2.44
C THR A 174 -8.18 3.79 -1.24
N TRP A 175 -8.44 2.54 -0.86
CA TRP A 175 -9.24 2.23 0.33
C TRP A 175 -8.69 2.85 1.61
N VAL A 176 -7.36 2.83 1.81
CA VAL A 176 -6.75 3.46 3.00
C VAL A 176 -6.97 4.97 2.96
N LEU A 177 -6.78 5.59 1.79
CA LEU A 177 -7.05 7.02 1.58
C LEU A 177 -8.54 7.35 1.74
N MET A 178 -9.44 6.51 1.23
CA MET A 178 -10.90 6.69 1.29
C MET A 178 -11.39 6.59 2.72
N ILE A 179 -10.98 5.53 3.45
CA ILE A 179 -11.34 5.34 4.86
C ILE A 179 -10.74 6.47 5.70
N TRP A 180 -9.47 6.82 5.49
CA TRP A 180 -8.84 7.95 6.19
C TRP A 180 -9.57 9.26 5.91
N THR A 181 -9.89 9.56 4.66
CA THR A 181 -10.61 10.78 4.25
C THR A 181 -11.98 10.84 4.91
N PHE A 182 -12.72 9.73 4.88
CA PHE A 182 -14.03 9.63 5.52
C PHE A 182 -13.97 9.89 7.03
N LEU A 183 -12.93 9.39 7.69
CA LEU A 183 -12.75 9.52 9.13
C LEU A 183 -12.08 10.83 9.57
N SER A 184 -11.45 11.56 8.65
CA SER A 184 -10.71 12.79 8.94
C SER A 184 -11.46 14.06 8.53
N ILE A 185 -12.36 13.98 7.54
CA ILE A 185 -13.22 15.11 7.18
C ILE A 185 -14.27 15.29 8.29
N PRO A 186 -14.37 16.48 8.91
CA PRO A 186 -15.38 16.76 9.93
C PRO A 186 -16.78 16.58 9.33
N SER A 187 -17.46 15.52 9.74
CA SER A 187 -18.87 15.30 9.46
C SER A 187 -19.62 15.27 10.79
N PRO A 188 -20.77 15.94 10.93
CA PRO A 188 -21.55 15.94 12.17
C PRO A 188 -22.07 14.54 12.58
N LYS A 189 -21.80 13.49 11.80
CA LYS A 189 -22.28 12.12 12.02
C LYS A 189 -21.19 11.10 12.36
N PHE A 190 -19.90 11.45 12.28
CA PHE A 190 -18.82 10.49 12.51
C PHE A 190 -17.77 11.06 13.47
N PRO A 191 -17.45 10.36 14.59
CA PRO A 191 -16.36 10.77 15.49
C PRO A 191 -15.01 10.67 14.76
N ARG A 192 -14.08 11.57 15.09
CA ARG A 192 -12.77 11.67 14.41
C ARG A 192 -11.84 10.53 14.82
N ILE A 193 -10.96 10.07 13.91
CA ILE A 193 -9.87 9.12 14.25
C ILE A 193 -9.05 9.61 15.46
N GLU A 194 -8.79 10.91 15.52
CA GLU A 194 -7.93 11.53 16.54
C GLU A 194 -8.46 11.30 17.97
N GLU A 195 -9.77 11.21 18.13
CA GLU A 195 -10.43 10.94 19.42
C GLU A 195 -10.24 9.47 19.87
N SER A 196 -9.94 8.56 18.94
CA SER A 196 -9.71 7.13 19.20
C SER A 196 -8.26 6.81 19.58
N ILE A 197 -7.33 7.75 19.41
CA ILE A 197 -5.89 7.54 19.69
C ILE A 197 -5.64 7.29 21.19
N HIS A 198 -6.44 7.91 22.07
CA HIS A 198 -6.36 7.72 23.53
C HIS A 198 -6.69 6.30 23.99
N LEU A 199 -7.30 5.47 23.14
CA LEU A 199 -7.64 4.07 23.44
C LEU A 199 -6.45 3.11 23.26
N PHE A 200 -5.33 3.57 22.69
CA PHE A 200 -4.17 2.73 22.39
C PHE A 200 -2.86 3.32 22.96
N PRO A 201 -2.67 3.30 24.29
CA PRO A 201 -1.53 3.93 24.97
C PRO A 201 -0.15 3.36 24.61
N LYS A 202 -0.08 2.19 23.95
CA LYS A 202 1.19 1.53 23.57
C LYS A 202 1.84 2.09 22.30
N LEU A 203 1.28 3.14 21.69
CA LEU A 203 1.72 3.69 20.40
C LEU A 203 2.33 5.11 20.51
N GLN A 204 2.59 5.60 21.72
CA GLN A 204 3.21 6.91 21.99
C GLN A 204 4.73 6.86 22.19
N GLY A 205 5.38 5.75 21.81
CA GLY A 205 6.84 5.54 21.96
C GLY A 205 7.56 5.53 20.62
#